data_AF-A0AB39UZE4-F1
#
_entry.id   AF-A0AB39UZE4-F1
#
_cell.length_a   1.000
_cell.length_b   1.000
_cell.length_c   1.000
_cell.angle_alpha   90.00
_cell.angle_beta   90.00
_cell.angle_gamma   90.00
#
_symmetry.space_group_name_H-M   'P 1'
#
loop_
_entity.id
_entity.type
_entity.pdbx_description
1 polymer ?
#
loop_
_entity_poly.entity_id
_entity_poly.type
_entity_poly.pdbx_seq_one_letter_code
_entity_poly.pdbx_strand_id
1 'polypeptide(L)'
;MDLESLYDAASAAGLLTEVIAGGAAVMAEFRAPDEPVLDGLALSTEYAIRYPASRLPDLAPGDTVQIAGHAYQVREVHALGDGTEHRATLTRL
;
A
#
# COMPACT_ATOMS: atom_id res chain seq x y z
N MET A 1 4.15 18.94 -10.56
CA MET A 1 4.59 18.22 -9.35
C MET A 1 4.54 16.75 -9.72
N ASP A 2 5.71 16.13 -9.78
CA ASP A 2 5.86 14.72 -10.16
C ASP A 2 5.48 13.81 -8.98
N LEU A 3 5.01 12.59 -9.28
CA LEU A 3 4.51 11.63 -8.29
C LEU A 3 5.54 11.30 -7.22
N GLU A 4 6.81 11.10 -7.60
CA GLU A 4 7.89 10.83 -6.65
C GLU A 4 8.04 11.95 -5.64
N SER A 5 8.09 13.20 -6.11
CA SER A 5 8.18 14.38 -5.25
C SER A 5 7.00 14.51 -4.29
N LEU A 6 5.81 14.08 -4.71
CA LEU A 6 4.63 14.04 -3.85
C LEU A 6 4.79 12.98 -2.74
N TYR A 7 5.24 11.78 -3.09
CA TYR A 7 5.48 10.71 -2.12
C TYR A 7 6.65 11.03 -1.17
N ASP A 8 7.68 11.71 -1.64
CA ASP A 8 8.79 12.18 -0.81
C ASP A 8 8.31 13.24 0.20
N ALA A 9 7.47 14.18 -0.25
CA ALA A 9 6.85 15.16 0.64
C ALA A 9 5.92 14.50 1.67
N ALA A 10 5.11 13.53 1.26
CA ALA A 10 4.22 12.78 2.16
C ALA A 10 5.02 11.95 3.18
N SER A 11 6.13 11.34 2.76
CA SER A 11 7.08 10.63 3.62
C SER A 11 7.67 11.58 4.67
N ALA A 12 8.19 12.73 4.23
CA ALA A 12 8.75 13.74 5.12
C ALA A 12 7.72 14.31 6.12
N ALA A 13 6.44 14.34 5.73
CA ALA A 13 5.33 14.74 6.60
C ALA A 13 4.84 13.62 7.55
N GLY A 14 5.41 12.41 7.48
CA GLY A 14 5.01 11.26 8.30
C GLY A 14 3.63 10.71 7.95
N LEU A 15 3.16 10.92 6.71
CA LEU A 15 1.85 10.48 6.24
C LEU A 15 1.85 9.08 5.60
N LEU A 16 3.03 8.52 5.40
CA LEU A 16 3.22 7.21 4.79
C LEU A 16 3.61 6.16 5.84
N THR A 17 3.35 4.91 5.51
CA THR A 17 3.69 3.76 6.35
C THR A 17 4.84 2.99 5.70
N GLU A 18 5.77 2.52 6.51
CA GLU A 18 6.83 1.63 6.04
C GLU A 18 6.24 0.26 5.65
N VAL A 19 6.60 -0.19 4.45
CA VAL A 19 6.28 -1.48 3.87
C VAL A 19 7.59 -2.20 3.56
N ILE A 20 7.76 -3.39 4.11
CA ILE A 20 8.92 -4.23 3.83
C ILE A 20 8.49 -5.30 2.82
N ALA A 21 9.08 -5.29 1.64
CA ALA A 21 8.82 -6.24 0.56
C ALA A 21 10.16 -6.77 0.01
N GLY A 22 10.31 -8.09 -0.12
CA GLY A 22 11.56 -8.68 -0.62
C GLY A 22 12.84 -8.29 0.15
N GLY A 23 12.70 -7.88 1.43
CA GLY A 23 13.80 -7.40 2.26
C GLY A 23 14.16 -5.91 2.10
N ALA A 24 13.46 -5.17 1.24
CA ALA A 24 13.59 -3.72 1.10
C ALA A 24 12.45 -2.99 1.82
N ALA A 25 12.78 -1.91 2.53
CA ALA A 25 11.80 -1.04 3.18
C ALA A 25 11.48 0.17 2.29
N VAL A 26 10.19 0.41 2.04
CA VAL A 26 9.70 1.53 1.24
C VAL A 26 8.55 2.23 1.94
N MET A 27 8.40 3.53 1.71
CA MET A 27 7.28 4.32 2.25
C MET A 27 6.13 4.33 1.24
N ALA A 28 4.95 3.86 1.67
CA ALA A 28 3.74 3.75 0.86
C ALA A 28 2.50 4.25 1.62
N GLU A 29 1.45 4.65 0.90
CA GLU A 29 0.15 4.90 1.52
C GLU A 29 -0.41 3.54 1.94
N PHE A 30 -0.72 3.36 3.22
CA PHE A 30 -1.37 2.14 3.71
C PHE A 30 -2.81 2.43 4.14
N ARG A 31 -3.74 1.66 3.60
CA ARG A 31 -5.15 1.69 3.98
C ARG A 31 -5.49 0.38 4.69
N ALA A 32 -5.81 0.50 5.97
CA ALA A 32 -6.46 -0.57 6.73
C ALA A 32 -7.99 -0.45 6.60
N PRO A 33 -8.74 -1.56 6.70
CA PRO A 33 -10.17 -1.48 6.89
C PRO A 33 -10.47 -0.76 8.19
N ASP A 34 -11.43 0.17 8.14
CA ASP A 34 -11.97 0.76 9.36
C ASP A 34 -12.57 -0.37 10.24
N GLU A 35 -12.49 -0.26 11.56
CA GLU A 35 -13.34 -1.06 12.44
C GLU A 35 -14.81 -0.74 12.12
N PRO A 36 -15.77 -1.68 12.16
CA PRO A 36 -17.16 -1.38 11.83
C PRO A 36 -17.74 -0.42 12.89
N VAL A 37 -17.70 0.89 12.63
CA VAL A 37 -18.19 1.91 13.58
C VAL A 37 -19.69 2.21 13.39
N LEU A 38 -20.35 1.82 12.30
CA LEU A 38 -21.81 2.00 12.17
C LEU A 38 -22.50 0.89 11.37
N ASP A 39 -23.68 0.50 11.87
CA ASP A 39 -24.68 -0.39 11.29
C ASP A 39 -24.77 -0.35 9.75
N GLY A 40 -24.00 -1.21 9.09
CA GLY A 40 -24.30 -1.66 7.72
C GLY A 40 -24.07 -0.68 6.57
N LEU A 41 -23.35 0.43 6.75
CA LEU A 41 -23.00 1.35 5.65
C LEU A 41 -21.54 1.13 5.19
N ALA A 42 -21.39 0.20 4.25
CA ALA A 42 -20.23 -0.05 3.37
C ALA A 42 -18.84 0.32 3.94
N LEU A 43 -18.32 -0.55 4.80
CA LEU A 43 -16.94 -0.52 5.26
C LEU A 43 -16.00 -0.89 4.10
N SER A 44 -14.93 -0.14 3.87
CA SER A 44 -13.83 -0.63 3.02
C SER A 44 -13.21 -1.83 3.74
N THR A 45 -13.50 -3.04 3.30
CA THR A 45 -13.09 -4.28 4.00
C THR A 45 -11.68 -4.74 3.65
N GLU A 46 -11.02 -4.06 2.70
CA GLU A 46 -9.78 -4.56 2.09
C GLU A 46 -8.57 -3.72 2.49
N TYR A 47 -7.55 -4.41 3.00
CA TYR A 47 -6.23 -3.81 3.18
C TYR A 47 -5.62 -3.49 1.81
N ALA A 48 -5.00 -2.33 1.68
CA ALA A 48 -4.33 -1.95 0.45
C ALA A 48 -3.11 -1.06 0.70
N ILE A 49 -2.17 -1.08 -0.24
CA ILE A 49 -1.11 -0.07 -0.34
C ILE A 49 -1.17 0.65 -1.68
N ARG A 50 -0.80 1.92 -1.69
CA ARG A 50 -0.48 2.67 -2.91
C ARG A 50 0.95 3.18 -2.88
N TYR A 51 1.61 3.08 -4.01
CA TYR A 51 3.02 3.39 -4.13
C TYR A 51 3.36 3.75 -5.59
N PRO A 52 4.40 4.58 -5.83
CA PRO A 52 4.95 4.75 -7.16
C PRO A 52 5.52 3.42 -7.66
N ALA A 53 5.20 3.04 -8.90
CA ALA A 53 5.59 1.77 -9.51
C ALA A 53 7.11 1.53 -9.45
N SER A 54 7.89 2.61 -9.50
CA SER A 54 9.36 2.62 -9.38
C SER A 54 9.89 2.07 -8.04
N ARG A 55 9.12 2.17 -6.95
CA ARG A 55 9.56 1.79 -5.59
C ARG A 55 9.40 0.31 -5.32
N LEU A 56 8.46 -0.34 -5.99
CA LEU A 56 8.17 -1.76 -5.87
C LEU A 56 7.90 -2.35 -7.27
N PRO A 57 8.90 -2.33 -8.17
CA PRO A 57 8.70 -2.70 -9.57
C PRO A 57 8.38 -4.19 -9.76
N ASP A 58 8.84 -5.03 -8.83
CA ASP A 58 8.71 -6.49 -8.91
C ASP A 58 7.60 -7.04 -8.00
N LEU A 59 6.83 -6.18 -7.31
CA LEU A 59 5.78 -6.65 -6.42
C LEU A 59 4.66 -7.34 -7.21
N ALA A 60 4.36 -8.58 -6.85
CA ALA A 60 3.42 -9.42 -7.56
C ALA A 60 2.42 -10.12 -6.61
N PRO A 61 1.26 -10.57 -7.13
CA PRO A 61 0.37 -11.47 -6.41
C PRO A 61 1.09 -12.69 -5.85
N GLY A 62 0.84 -13.00 -4.57
CA GLY A 62 1.48 -14.10 -3.84
C GLY A 62 2.66 -13.66 -2.97
N ASP A 63 3.24 -12.48 -3.23
CA ASP A 63 4.32 -11.95 -2.39
C ASP A 63 3.83 -11.64 -0.97
N THR A 64 4.75 -11.70 -0.02
CA THR A 64 4.48 -11.29 1.36
C THR A 64 5.16 -9.96 1.64
N VAL A 65 4.40 -9.04 2.25
CA VAL A 65 4.89 -7.75 2.73
C VAL A 65 4.68 -7.62 4.23
N GLN A 66 5.56 -6.90 4.91
CA GLN A 66 5.38 -6.56 6.32
C GLN A 66 5.03 -5.09 6.45
N ILE A 67 3.97 -4.79 7.19
CA ILE A 67 3.48 -3.42 7.42
C ILE A 67 3.12 -3.31 8.89
N ALA A 68 3.69 -2.32 9.59
CA ALA A 68 3.44 -2.09 11.01
C ALA A 68 3.58 -3.36 11.89
N GLY A 69 4.53 -4.25 11.57
CA GLY A 69 4.78 -5.50 12.31
C GLY A 69 3.81 -6.65 11.99
N HIS A 70 2.91 -6.49 11.02
CA HIS A 70 2.02 -7.55 10.55
C HIS A 70 2.39 -8.00 9.14
N ALA A 71 2.23 -9.30 8.88
CA ALA A 71 2.45 -9.88 7.56
C ALA A 71 1.16 -9.84 6.74
N TYR A 72 1.30 -9.49 5.46
CA TYR A 72 0.22 -9.44 4.51
C TYR A 72 0.64 -10.15 3.23
N GLN A 73 -0.26 -10.91 2.64
CA GLN A 73 -0.08 -11.47 1.30
C GLN A 73 -0.70 -10.54 0.26
N VAL A 74 0.05 -10.25 -0.79
CA VAL A 74 -0.41 -9.49 -1.95
C VAL A 74 -1.38 -10.35 -2.75
N ARG A 75 -2.59 -9.86 -2.97
CA ARG A 75 -3.62 -10.55 -3.76
C ARG A 75 -3.58 -10.11 -5.21
N GLU A 76 -3.57 -8.81 -5.44
CA GLU A 76 -3.58 -8.21 -6.76
C GLU A 76 -2.73 -6.96 -6.75
N VAL A 77 -2.16 -6.63 -7.91
CA VAL A 77 -1.45 -5.36 -8.16
C VAL A 77 -2.02 -4.75 -9.43
N HIS A 78 -2.50 -3.51 -9.33
CA HIS A 78 -3.11 -2.78 -10.43
C HIS A 78 -2.42 -1.44 -10.63
N ALA A 79 -2.12 -1.11 -11.88
CA ALA A 79 -1.68 0.21 -12.26
C ALA A 79 -2.84 1.22 -12.14
N LEU A 80 -2.54 2.43 -11.66
CA LEU A 80 -3.47 3.54 -11.55
C LEU A 80 -3.09 4.63 -12.57
N GLY A 81 -4.10 5.31 -13.13
CA GLY A 81 -3.89 6.46 -14.00
C GLY A 81 -3.00 6.17 -15.20
N ASP A 82 -1.84 6.83 -15.26
CA ASP A 82 -0.82 6.68 -16.30
C ASP A 82 0.14 5.51 -16.06
N GLY A 83 -0.08 4.74 -15.00
CA GLY A 83 0.73 3.58 -14.61
C GLY A 83 1.97 3.92 -13.78
N THR A 84 2.18 5.19 -13.44
CA THR A 84 3.28 5.59 -12.55
C THR A 84 3.00 5.28 -11.08
N GLU A 85 1.73 5.12 -10.71
CA GLU A 85 1.28 4.71 -9.39
C GLU A 85 0.61 3.35 -9.47
N HIS A 86 0.90 2.46 -8.52
CA HIS A 86 0.28 1.15 -8.38
C HIS A 86 -0.51 1.06 -7.08
N ARG A 87 -1.55 0.23 -7.10
CA ARG A 87 -2.30 -0.21 -5.91
C ARG A 87 -2.17 -1.71 -5.77
N ALA A 88 -1.77 -2.18 -4.59
CA ALA A 88 -1.85 -3.58 -4.23
C ALA A 88 -2.96 -3.82 -3.21
N THR A 89 -3.79 -4.85 -3.43
CA THR A 89 -4.75 -5.34 -2.44
C THR A 89 -4.13 -6.47 -1.63
N LEU A 90 -4.44 -6.50 -0.34
CA LEU A 90 -3.73 -7.32 0.63
C LEU A 90 -4.70 -8.16 1.48
N THR A 91 -4.26 -9.36 1.84
CA THR A 91 -4.87 -10.18 2.90
C THR A 91 -3.91 -10.27 4.06
N ARG A 92 -4.38 -10.00 5.28
CA ARG A 92 -3.57 -10.20 6.49
C ARG A 92 -3.37 -11.70 6.75
N LEU A 93 -2.14 -12.08 7.08
CA LEU A 93 -1.75 -13.45 7.46
C LEU A 93 -1.79 -13.66 8.98
#